data_AF-R1FUW3-F1
#
_entry.id   AF-R1FUW3-F1
#
_cell.length_a   1.000
_cell.length_b   1.000
_cell.length_c   1.000
_cell.angle_alpha   90.00
_cell.angle_beta   90.00
_cell.angle_gamma   90.00
#
_symmetry.space_group_name_H-M   'P 1'
#
loop_
_entity.id
_entity.type
_entity.pdbx_description
1 polymer ?
#
loop_
_entity_poly.entity_id
_entity_poly.type
_entity_poly.pdbx_seq_one_letter_code
_entity_poly.pdbx_strand_id
1 'polypeptide(L)'
;MIYWLTATAGSAARIYYEGRKHAESGWFPLANSGVPTAVANFAGDTAIRRWAEEANTIVRWTEYDRGGHFAALEAPGLLTHDIREFFRSRR
;
A
#
# COMPACT_ATOMS: atom_id res chain seq x y z
N MET A 1 -13.43 10.59 -16.10
CA MET A 1 -14.08 10.13 -17.34
C MET A 1 -14.02 8.61 -17.52
N ILE A 2 -12.86 7.95 -17.35
CA ILE A 2 -12.69 6.50 -17.55
C ILE A 2 -13.77 5.67 -16.82
N TYR A 3 -13.95 5.85 -15.51
CA TYR A 3 -14.95 5.13 -14.71
C TYR A 3 -16.39 5.24 -15.25
N TRP A 4 -16.74 6.39 -15.82
CA TRP A 4 -18.07 6.64 -16.41
C TRP A 4 -18.21 5.94 -17.76
N LEU A 5 -17.26 6.16 -18.67
CA LEU A 5 -17.29 5.59 -20.02
C LEU A 5 -17.24 4.07 -20.02
N THR A 6 -16.60 3.46 -19.01
CA THR A 6 -16.53 2.00 -18.87
C THR A 6 -17.55 1.43 -17.88
N ALA A 7 -18.42 2.27 -17.30
CA ALA A 7 -19.42 1.88 -16.30
C ALA A 7 -18.84 1.07 -15.11
N THR A 8 -17.62 1.39 -14.66
CA THR A 8 -16.90 0.60 -13.63
C THR A 8 -17.04 1.13 -12.20
N ALA A 9 -17.79 2.21 -11.96
CA ALA A 9 -17.96 2.76 -10.61
C ALA A 9 -18.52 1.75 -9.61
N GLY A 10 -19.54 0.98 -10.00
CA GLY A 10 -20.16 -0.04 -9.14
C GLY A 10 -19.27 -1.26 -8.89
N SER A 11 -18.61 -1.78 -9.94
CA SER A 11 -17.75 -2.96 -9.82
C SER A 11 -16.49 -2.68 -9.01
N ALA A 12 -15.87 -1.51 -9.17
CA ALA A 12 -14.72 -1.09 -8.39
C ALA A 12 -15.05 -0.92 -6.89
N ALA A 13 -16.29 -0.51 -6.56
CA ALA A 13 -16.73 -0.36 -5.18
C ALA A 13 -16.98 -1.69 -4.44
N ARG A 14 -17.00 -2.84 -5.15
CA ARG A 14 -17.28 -4.15 -4.54
C ARG A 14 -16.31 -4.50 -3.40
N ILE A 15 -15.05 -4.07 -3.50
CA ILE A 15 -14.03 -4.33 -2.47
C ILE A 15 -14.44 -3.82 -1.09
N TYR A 16 -15.23 -2.73 -1.00
CA TYR A 16 -15.70 -2.20 0.28
C TYR A 16 -16.70 -3.14 0.96
N TYR A 17 -17.56 -3.79 0.16
CA TYR A 17 -18.49 -4.78 0.68
C TYR A 17 -17.74 -6.05 1.11
N GLU A 18 -16.84 -6.57 0.27
CA GLU A 18 -16.08 -7.79 0.59
C GLU A 18 -15.15 -7.56 1.79
N GLY A 19 -14.45 -6.44 1.85
CA GLY A 19 -13.61 -6.07 2.98
C GLY A 19 -14.41 -5.96 4.29
N ARG A 20 -15.62 -5.41 4.26
CA ARG A 20 -16.51 -5.38 5.43
C ARG A 20 -17.01 -6.77 5.82
N LYS A 21 -17.31 -7.64 4.85
CA LYS A 21 -17.86 -8.98 5.09
C LYS A 21 -16.81 -9.99 5.54
N HIS A 22 -15.59 -9.90 5.02
CA HIS A 22 -14.48 -10.80 5.34
C HIS A 22 -13.59 -10.28 6.48
N ALA A 23 -13.94 -9.14 7.09
CA ALA A 23 -13.39 -8.70 8.37
C ALA A 23 -13.94 -9.53 9.54
N GLU A 24 -13.98 -10.87 9.43
CA GLU A 24 -14.30 -11.76 10.57
C GLU A 24 -13.30 -11.55 11.72
N SER A 25 -12.09 -11.10 11.42
CA SER A 25 -11.09 -10.68 12.39
C SER A 25 -11.24 -9.23 12.87
N GLY A 26 -12.22 -8.44 12.39
CA GLY A 26 -12.27 -6.99 12.57
C GLY A 26 -11.15 -6.27 11.81
N TRP A 27 -10.94 -4.98 12.07
CA TRP A 27 -9.82 -4.17 11.53
C TRP A 27 -8.41 -4.68 11.94
N PHE A 28 -8.32 -5.89 12.45
CA PHE A 28 -7.08 -6.50 12.90
C PHE A 28 -6.34 -7.12 11.70
N PRO A 29 -5.01 -7.01 11.70
CA PRO A 29 -4.20 -7.51 10.60
C PRO A 29 -4.35 -9.02 10.44
N LEU A 30 -4.44 -9.45 9.18
CA LEU A 30 -4.33 -10.85 8.80
C LEU A 30 -2.96 -11.38 9.25
N ALA A 31 -2.86 -12.71 9.43
CA ALA A 31 -1.60 -13.34 9.79
C ALA A 31 -0.49 -12.95 8.80
N ASN A 32 0.65 -12.54 9.34
CA ASN A 32 1.83 -12.17 8.56
C ASN A 32 2.27 -13.34 7.67
N SER A 33 2.34 -13.12 6.36
CA SER A 33 2.69 -14.14 5.37
C SER A 33 4.16 -14.58 5.41
N GLY A 34 5.02 -13.87 6.14
CA GLY A 34 6.47 -14.10 6.19
C GLY A 34 7.24 -13.54 4.98
N VAL A 35 6.54 -13.02 3.97
CA VAL A 35 7.17 -12.51 2.75
C VAL A 35 7.88 -11.18 3.04
N PRO A 36 9.15 -11.02 2.63
CA PRO A 36 9.88 -9.77 2.82
C PRO A 36 9.16 -8.57 2.20
N THR A 37 8.83 -7.58 3.03
CA THR A 37 8.00 -6.42 2.66
C THR A 37 8.77 -5.12 2.84
N ALA A 38 8.66 -4.20 1.87
CA ALA A 38 9.18 -2.84 1.97
C ALA A 38 8.02 -1.84 2.09
N VAL A 39 8.24 -0.76 2.84
CA VAL A 39 7.31 0.36 2.98
C VAL A 39 7.97 1.66 2.52
N ALA A 40 7.32 2.32 1.56
CA ALA A 40 7.61 3.69 1.16
C ALA A 40 6.55 4.60 1.79
N ASN A 41 6.90 5.30 2.86
CA ASN A 41 6.00 6.13 3.66
C ASN A 41 6.07 7.58 3.15
N PHE A 42 5.00 8.07 2.52
CA PHE A 42 4.94 9.40 1.92
C PHE A 42 4.23 10.42 2.83
N ALA A 43 4.67 11.69 2.80
CA ALA A 43 4.17 12.73 3.70
C ALA A 43 2.64 12.91 3.72
N GLY A 44 1.96 12.77 2.59
CA GLY A 44 0.52 12.93 2.45
C GLY A 44 -0.32 11.70 2.82
N ASP A 45 0.31 10.56 3.13
CA ASP A 45 -0.37 9.31 3.52
C ASP A 45 0.53 8.51 4.48
N THR A 46 0.53 8.94 5.75
CA THR A 46 1.47 8.44 6.75
C THR A 46 0.99 7.13 7.37
N ALA A 47 1.80 6.10 7.25
CA ALA A 47 1.62 4.82 7.94
C ALA A 47 2.25 4.82 9.35
N ILE A 48 1.64 4.08 10.28
CA ILE A 48 2.18 3.87 11.62
C ILE A 48 3.04 2.60 11.63
N ARG A 49 4.36 2.79 11.71
CA ARG A 49 5.36 1.73 11.60
C ARG A 49 5.11 0.55 12.53
N ARG A 50 4.77 0.81 13.80
CA ARG A 50 4.49 -0.23 14.80
C ARG A 50 3.44 -1.25 14.33
N TRP A 51 2.31 -0.76 13.80
CA TRP A 51 1.23 -1.64 13.34
C TRP A 51 1.58 -2.35 12.03
N ALA A 52 2.35 -1.68 11.17
CA ALA A 52 2.83 -2.27 9.93
C ALA A 52 3.80 -3.44 10.20
N GLU A 53 4.69 -3.32 11.19
CA GLU A 53 5.64 -4.35 11.62
C GLU A 53 4.96 -5.53 12.34
N GLU A 54 3.86 -5.27 13.06
CA GLU A 54 3.05 -6.34 13.68
C GLU A 54 2.38 -7.24 12.61
N ALA A 55 1.94 -6.62 11.51
CA ALA A 55 1.21 -7.29 10.44
C ALA A 55 2.11 -7.90 9.34
N ASN A 56 3.36 -7.44 9.19
CA ASN A 56 4.19 -7.75 8.03
C ASN A 56 5.66 -7.97 8.39
N THR A 57 6.36 -8.75 7.55
CA THR A 57 7.82 -8.93 7.65
C THR A 57 8.53 -7.75 6.98
N ILE A 58 8.56 -6.59 7.65
CA ILE A 58 9.17 -5.37 7.12
C ILE A 58 10.70 -5.47 7.17
N VAL A 59 11.31 -5.38 6.00
CA VAL A 59 12.77 -5.46 5.80
C VAL A 59 13.37 -4.15 5.30
N ARG A 60 12.53 -3.18 4.95
CA ARG A 60 12.93 -1.83 4.51
C ARG A 60 11.80 -0.84 4.79
N TRP A 61 12.14 0.27 5.44
CA TRP A 61 11.25 1.40 5.67
C TRP A 61 11.94 2.66 5.14
N THR A 62 11.28 3.42 4.28
CA THR A 62 11.82 4.67 3.73
C THR A 62 10.76 5.76 3.85
N GLU A 63 11.18 6.92 4.35
CA GLU A 63 10.30 8.08 4.54
C GLU A 63 10.60 9.13 3.48
N TYR A 64 9.54 9.68 2.89
CA TYR A 64 9.62 10.71 1.86
C TYR A 64 8.83 11.95 2.28
N ASP A 65 9.43 13.11 2.01
CA ASP A 65 8.92 14.44 2.40
C ASP A 65 7.84 15.00 1.46
N ARG A 66 7.55 14.33 0.35
CA ARG A 66 6.54 14.76 -0.65
C ARG A 66 5.82 13.58 -1.29
N GLY A 67 4.61 13.84 -1.81
CA GLY A 67 3.68 12.83 -2.32
C GLY A 67 2.73 12.34 -1.23
N GLY A 68 1.72 11.54 -1.61
CA GLY A 68 0.69 11.05 -0.70
C GLY A 68 0.01 9.80 -1.23
N HIS A 69 -1.31 9.74 -1.08
CA HIS A 69 -2.11 8.55 -1.38
C HIS A 69 -1.93 8.05 -2.82
N PHE A 70 -1.72 8.97 -3.77
CA PHE A 70 -1.44 8.65 -5.17
C PHE A 70 0.04 8.85 -5.49
N ALA A 71 0.94 8.23 -4.70
CA ALA A 71 2.39 8.37 -4.84
C ALA A 71 2.92 8.18 -6.28
N ALA A 72 2.30 7.28 -7.07
CA ALA A 72 2.67 7.07 -8.47
C ALA A 72 2.38 8.29 -9.38
N LEU A 73 1.39 9.11 -9.03
CA LEU A 73 1.03 10.33 -9.76
C LEU A 73 1.74 11.57 -9.15
N GLU A 74 1.88 11.60 -7.83
CA GLU A 74 2.40 12.76 -7.10
C GLU A 74 3.93 12.79 -7.01
N ALA A 75 4.57 11.62 -6.88
CA ALA A 75 6.01 11.48 -6.72
C ALA A 75 6.57 10.24 -7.49
N PRO A 76 6.32 10.12 -8.81
CA PRO A 76 6.65 8.92 -9.59
C PRO A 76 8.13 8.50 -9.51
N GLY A 77 9.04 9.48 -9.50
CA GLY A 77 10.47 9.23 -9.43
C GLY A 77 10.90 8.59 -8.10
N LEU A 78 10.33 9.05 -6.98
CA LEU A 78 10.60 8.49 -5.65
C LEU A 78 10.08 7.07 -5.54
N LEU A 79 8.82 6.84 -5.94
CA LEU A 79 8.23 5.50 -5.93
C LEU A 79 9.01 4.51 -6.82
N THR A 80 9.36 4.92 -8.04
CA THR A 80 10.10 4.06 -8.98
C THR A 80 11.50 3.75 -8.47
N HIS A 81 12.19 4.73 -7.88
CA HIS A 81 13.49 4.52 -7.25
C HIS A 81 13.39 3.51 -6.10
N ASP A 82 12.40 3.68 -5.22
CA ASP A 82 12.16 2.80 -4.09
C ASP A 82 11.97 1.34 -4.52
N ILE A 83 11.09 1.10 -5.50
CA ILE A 83 10.84 -0.24 -6.04
C ILE A 83 12.14 -0.85 -6.58
N ARG A 84 12.93 -0.09 -7.33
CA ARG A 84 14.19 -0.57 -7.91
C ARG A 84 15.21 -0.95 -6.83
N GLU A 85 15.39 -0.12 -5.82
CA GLU A 85 16.32 -0.39 -4.72
C GLU A 85 15.91 -1.63 -3.92
N PHE A 86 14.61 -1.79 -3.65
CA PHE A 86 14.10 -2.99 -3.00
C PHE A 86 14.49 -4.25 -3.77
N PHE A 87 14.18 -4.33 -5.07
CA PHE A 87 14.45 -5.53 -5.86
C PHE A 87 15.92 -5.74 -6.22
N ARG A 88 16.73 -4.68 -6.34
CA ARG A 88 18.19 -4.80 -6.53
C ARG A 88 18.85 -5.54 -5.37
N SER A 89 18.39 -5.32 -4.15
CA SER A 89 18.90 -5.99 -2.94
C SER A 89 18.46 -7.46 -2.80
N ARG A 90 17.67 -7.99 -3.75
CA ARG A 90 17.00 -9.31 -3.70
C ARG A 90 17.12 -10.13 -4.97
N ARG A 91 18.06 -9.77 -5.84
CA ARG A 91 18.52 -10.66 -6.92
C ARG A 91 19.47 -11.71 -6.36
#